data_AF-A0A645DFB9-F1
#
_entry.id   AF-A0A645DFB9-F1
#
_cell.length_a   1.000
_cell.length_b   1.000
_cell.length_c   1.000
_cell.angle_alpha   90.00
_cell.angle_beta   90.00
_cell.angle_gamma   90.00
#
_symmetry.space_group_name_H-M   'P 1'
#
loop_
_entity.id
_entity.type
_entity.pdbx_description
1 polymer ?
#
loop_
_entity_poly.entity_id
_entity_poly.type
_entity_poly.pdbx_seq_one_letter_code
_entity_poly.pdbx_strand_id
1 'polypeptide(L)'
;MVYVTEGPLKATVSHCLSGKSFAAVAGANQYSNLMALFMVLKQNGTETIVEAYDMDKYVNNYVEKGSIQLLTIAKEFGFKVKRLRWNNTYKGIDDYLYALKVTKEIGKN
;
A
#
# COMPACT_ATOMS: atom_id res chain seq x y z
N MET A 1 -7.76 0.74 9.34
CA MET A 1 -7.44 0.31 7.95
C MET A 1 -5.94 0.46 7.75
N VAL A 2 -5.32 -0.40 6.94
CA VAL A 2 -3.86 -0.35 6.70
C VAL A 2 -3.57 -0.39 5.20
N TYR A 3 -2.67 0.48 4.76
CA TYR A 3 -2.20 0.56 3.38
C TYR A 3 -0.93 -0.28 3.22
N VAL A 4 -0.80 -1.05 2.15
CA VAL A 4 0.32 -1.96 1.94
C VAL A 4 1.03 -1.65 0.62
N THR A 5 2.35 -1.50 0.68
CA THR A 5 3.23 -1.24 -0.49
C THR A 5 4.44 -2.20 -0.47
N GLU A 6 5.23 -2.23 -1.54
CA GLU A 6 6.40 -3.13 -1.65
C GLU A 6 7.65 -2.56 -0.94
N GLY A 7 7.73 -1.24 -0.78
CA GLY A 7 8.90 -0.55 -0.26
C GLY A 7 8.72 -0.06 1.19
N PRO A 8 9.55 -0.47 2.17
CA PRO A 8 9.48 0.04 3.54
C PRO A 8 9.71 1.56 3.60
N LEU A 9 10.64 2.10 2.80
CA LEU A 9 10.87 3.54 2.72
C LEU A 9 9.60 4.28 2.26
N LYS A 10 8.92 3.78 1.22
CA LYS A 10 7.68 4.37 0.71
C LYS A 10 6.57 4.34 1.75
N ALA A 11 6.43 3.24 2.49
CA ALA A 11 5.47 3.11 3.57
C ALA A 11 5.70 4.17 4.66
N THR A 12 6.95 4.34 5.11
CA THR A 12 7.32 5.34 6.12
C THR A 12 7.05 6.76 5.64
N VAL A 13 7.48 7.12 4.43
CA VAL A 13 7.25 8.45 3.86
C VAL A 13 5.75 8.71 3.71
N SER A 14 4.99 7.74 3.21
CA SER A 14 3.54 7.86 3.05
C SER A 14 2.80 8.04 4.38
N HIS A 15 3.27 7.38 5.44
CA HIS A 15 2.79 7.60 6.81
C HIS A 15 3.05 9.04 7.24
N CYS A 16 4.29 9.52 7.13
CA CYS A 16 4.66 10.89 7.49
C CYS A 16 3.86 11.96 6.71
N LEU A 17 3.55 11.70 5.44
CA LEU A 17 2.82 12.64 4.59
C LEU A 17 1.30 12.66 4.86
N SER A 18 0.71 11.53 5.27
CA SER A 18 -0.75 11.38 5.32
C SER A 18 -1.34 11.11 6.71
N GLY A 19 -0.50 10.73 7.69
CA GLY A 19 -0.92 10.30 9.03
C GLY A 19 -1.62 8.93 9.06
N LYS A 20 -1.69 8.21 7.94
CA LYS A 20 -2.37 6.90 7.85
C LYS A 20 -1.43 5.76 8.18
N SER A 21 -1.96 4.61 8.59
CA SER A 21 -1.17 3.41 8.86
C SER A 21 -0.72 2.74 7.55
N PHE A 22 0.59 2.55 7.40
CA PHE A 22 1.19 1.83 6.28
C PHE A 22 1.98 0.62 6.78
N ALA A 23 2.01 -0.43 5.96
CA ALA A 23 2.90 -1.57 6.07
C ALA A 23 3.62 -1.77 4.75
N ALA A 24 4.77 -2.42 4.80
CA ALA A 24 5.52 -2.80 3.62
C ALA A 24 5.81 -4.29 3.61
N VAL A 25 5.86 -4.86 2.41
CA VAL A 25 6.17 -6.27 2.20
C VAL A 25 7.28 -6.33 1.16
N ALA A 26 8.51 -6.59 1.63
CA ALA A 26 9.69 -6.67 0.78
C ALA A 26 9.85 -8.07 0.15
N GLY A 27 10.35 -8.11 -1.09
CA GLY A 27 10.38 -9.29 -1.95
C GLY A 27 11.52 -10.29 -1.69
N ALA A 28 11.12 -11.55 -1.47
CA ALA A 28 11.76 -12.83 -1.83
C ALA A 28 10.84 -13.99 -1.42
N ASN A 29 10.12 -13.83 -0.29
CA ASN A 29 9.16 -14.81 0.23
C ASN A 29 7.86 -14.09 0.67
N GLN A 30 7.16 -13.52 -0.31
CA GLN A 30 6.04 -12.59 -0.10
C GLN A 30 4.88 -13.24 0.68
N TYR A 31 4.65 -14.54 0.49
CA TYR A 31 3.56 -15.27 1.13
C TYR A 31 3.71 -15.34 2.66
N SER A 32 4.83 -15.86 3.19
CA SER A 32 5.02 -16.00 4.64
C SER A 32 5.03 -14.65 5.37
N ASN A 33 5.65 -13.64 4.75
CA ASN A 33 5.68 -12.28 5.29
C ASN A 33 4.27 -11.67 5.38
N LEU A 34 3.42 -11.93 4.39
CA LEU A 34 2.03 -11.49 4.38
C LEU A 34 1.20 -12.17 5.47
N MET A 35 1.37 -13.48 5.66
CA MET A 35 0.66 -14.22 6.71
C MET A 35 0.95 -13.62 8.10
N ALA A 36 2.23 -13.45 8.44
CA ALA A 36 2.64 -12.91 9.74
C ALA A 36 2.11 -11.48 9.96
N LEU A 37 2.24 -10.62 8.95
CA LEU A 37 1.70 -9.27 8.98
C LEU A 37 0.19 -9.29 9.22
N PHE A 38 -0.54 -10.11 8.47
CA PHE A 38 -1.99 -10.19 8.53
C PHE A 38 -2.52 -10.76 9.83
N MET A 39 -1.84 -11.72 10.44
CA MET A 39 -2.16 -12.19 11.79
C MET A 39 -2.09 -11.05 12.82
N VAL A 40 -0.97 -10.30 12.81
CA VAL A 40 -0.79 -9.14 13.71
C VAL A 40 -1.85 -8.08 13.44
N LEU A 41 -2.15 -7.78 12.17
CA LEU A 41 -3.17 -6.79 11.82
C LEU A 41 -4.57 -7.21 12.28
N LYS A 42 -4.93 -8.50 12.15
CA LYS A 42 -6.20 -9.02 12.65
C LYS A 42 -6.30 -8.95 14.18
N GLN A 43 -5.25 -9.35 14.89
CA GLN A 43 -5.20 -9.27 16.35
C GLN A 43 -5.38 -7.83 16.84
N ASN A 44 -4.86 -6.85 16.09
CA ASN A 44 -5.01 -5.43 16.38
C ASN A 44 -6.32 -4.81 15.83
N GLY A 45 -7.31 -5.62 15.42
CA GLY A 45 -8.63 -5.13 15.00
C GLY A 45 -8.66 -4.48 13.62
N THR A 46 -7.66 -4.70 12.76
CA THR A 46 -7.70 -4.18 11.38
C THR A 46 -8.77 -4.91 10.57
N GLU A 47 -9.69 -4.15 9.97
CA GLU A 47 -10.72 -4.74 9.10
C GLU A 47 -10.41 -4.65 7.61
N THR A 48 -9.64 -3.64 7.20
CA THR A 48 -9.47 -3.29 5.78
C THR A 48 -8.01 -3.18 5.40
N ILE A 49 -7.63 -3.91 4.36
CA ILE A 49 -6.34 -3.82 3.67
C ILE A 49 -6.53 -2.99 2.40
N VAL A 50 -5.65 -2.02 2.20
CA VAL A 50 -5.62 -1.19 1.01
C VAL A 50 -4.31 -1.44 0.27
N GLU A 51 -4.39 -2.03 -0.90
CA GLU A 51 -3.24 -2.21 -1.77
C GLU A 51 -2.83 -0.86 -2.38
N ALA A 52 -1.55 -0.54 -2.24
CA ALA A 52 -0.93 0.72 -2.64
C ALA A 52 0.44 0.46 -3.31
N TYR A 53 0.53 -0.59 -4.14
CA TYR A 53 1.75 -0.84 -4.92
C TYR A 53 1.85 0.20 -6.03
N ASP A 54 3.07 0.39 -6.53
CA ASP A 54 3.40 1.32 -7.61
C ASP A 54 2.43 1.16 -8.81
N MET A 55 2.18 2.26 -9.52
CA MET A 55 1.25 2.25 -10.65
C MET A 55 1.75 1.47 -11.85
N ASP A 56 3.03 1.08 -11.87
CA ASP A 56 3.55 0.15 -12.87
C ASP A 56 2.92 -1.24 -12.77
N LYS A 57 2.13 -1.56 -11.71
CA LYS A 57 1.32 -2.79 -11.63
C LYS A 57 0.32 -3.02 -12.78
N TYR A 58 0.10 -2.02 -13.63
CA TYR A 58 -0.73 -2.13 -14.85
C TYR A 58 0.10 -2.41 -16.12
N VAL A 59 1.43 -2.43 -16.02
CA VAL A 59 2.35 -2.69 -17.14
C VAL A 59 3.43 -3.73 -16.79
N ASN A 60 3.77 -3.89 -15.51
CA ASN A 60 4.80 -4.75 -14.99
C ASN A 60 4.16 -5.97 -14.32
N ASN A 61 4.26 -7.11 -15.00
CA ASN A 61 3.68 -8.39 -14.55
C ASN A 61 4.20 -8.84 -13.18
N TYR A 62 5.40 -8.44 -12.76
CA TYR A 62 5.94 -8.80 -11.44
C TYR A 62 5.20 -8.06 -10.33
N VAL A 63 5.04 -6.74 -10.48
CA VAL A 63 4.32 -5.90 -9.51
C VAL A 63 2.83 -6.23 -9.53
N GLU A 64 2.26 -6.54 -10.71
CA GLU A 64 0.88 -7.01 -10.81
C GLU A 64 0.66 -8.29 -10.02
N LYS A 65 1.51 -9.31 -10.20
CA LYS A 65 1.41 -10.58 -9.48
C LYS A 65 1.50 -10.39 -7.96
N GLY A 66 2.44 -9.56 -7.49
CA GLY A 66 2.56 -9.22 -6.07
C GLY A 66 1.31 -8.53 -5.53
N SER A 67 0.80 -7.54 -6.26
CA SER A 67 -0.42 -6.78 -5.93
C SER A 67 -1.67 -7.68 -5.86
N ILE A 68 -1.84 -8.60 -6.81
CA ILE A 68 -2.94 -9.57 -6.82
C ILE A 68 -2.78 -10.57 -5.68
N GLN A 69 -1.57 -11.10 -5.45
CA GLN A 69 -1.31 -12.06 -4.38
C GLN A 69 -1.62 -11.47 -3.00
N LEU A 70 -1.22 -10.21 -2.75
CA LEU A 70 -1.58 -9.46 -1.54
C LEU A 70 -3.10 -9.46 -1.32
N LEU A 71 -3.86 -9.08 -2.36
CA LEU A 71 -5.32 -8.98 -2.28
C LEU A 71 -5.98 -10.34 -2.06
N THR A 72 -5.48 -11.39 -2.71
CA THR A 72 -6.00 -12.75 -2.55
C THR A 72 -5.82 -13.23 -1.11
N ILE A 73 -4.59 -13.16 -0.58
CA ILE A 73 -4.30 -13.61 0.79
C ILE A 73 -5.07 -12.74 1.81
N ALA A 74 -5.20 -11.44 1.57
CA ALA A 74 -5.97 -10.57 2.46
C ALA A 74 -7.45 -10.95 2.51
N LYS A 75 -8.03 -11.36 1.38
CA LYS A 75 -9.41 -11.87 1.34
C LYS A 75 -9.53 -13.20 2.08
N GLU A 76 -8.58 -14.11 1.92
CA GLU A 76 -8.54 -15.40 2.63
C GLU A 76 -8.48 -15.20 4.16
N PHE A 77 -7.78 -14.16 4.62
CA PHE A 77 -7.76 -13.75 6.03
C PHE A 77 -9.03 -13.05 6.51
N GLY A 78 -10.03 -12.85 5.64
CA GLY A 78 -11.27 -12.17 5.97
C GLY A 78 -11.13 -10.66 6.13
N PHE A 79 -10.17 -10.02 5.47
CA PHE A 79 -10.14 -8.56 5.36
C PHE A 79 -11.07 -8.08 4.24
N LYS A 80 -11.66 -6.90 4.44
CA LYS A 80 -12.15 -6.08 3.32
C LYS A 80 -10.92 -5.59 2.54
N VAL A 81 -10.94 -5.70 1.22
CA VAL A 81 -9.81 -5.27 0.40
C VAL A 81 -10.17 -4.13 -0.53
N LYS A 82 -9.25 -3.20 -0.72
CA LYS A 82 -9.35 -2.11 -1.71
C LYS A 82 -8.06 -2.05 -2.52
N ARG A 83 -8.17 -1.81 -3.82
CA ARG A 83 -7.02 -1.62 -4.72
C ARG A 83 -6.96 -0.15 -5.09
N LEU A 84 -5.88 0.55 -4.73
CA LEU A 84 -5.75 1.96 -5.10
C LEU A 84 -5.33 2.13 -6.54
N ARG A 85 -5.80 3.23 -7.13
CA ARG A 85 -5.37 3.72 -8.42
C ARG A 85 -5.22 5.23 -8.33
N TRP A 86 -4.12 5.74 -8.85
CA TRP A 86 -3.85 7.17 -8.98
C TRP A 86 -3.25 7.46 -10.36
N ASN A 87 -2.93 8.73 -10.62
CA ASN A 87 -2.32 9.13 -11.88
C ASN A 87 -0.92 8.52 -12.01
N ASN A 88 -0.66 7.78 -13.09
CA ASN A 88 0.60 7.08 -13.35
C ASN A 88 1.81 8.01 -13.56
N THR A 89 1.61 9.34 -13.67
CA THR A 89 2.71 10.31 -13.60
C THR A 89 3.48 10.23 -12.27
N TYR A 90 2.82 9.77 -11.19
CA TYR A 90 3.44 9.54 -9.89
C TYR A 90 3.76 8.06 -9.72
N LYS A 91 5.05 7.73 -9.65
CA LYS A 91 5.54 6.34 -9.67
C LYS A 91 5.06 5.56 -8.44
N GLY A 92 5.32 6.11 -7.25
CA GLY A 92 4.92 5.54 -5.97
C GLY A 92 3.74 6.26 -5.31
N ILE A 93 3.20 5.64 -4.26
CA ILE A 93 2.16 6.25 -3.41
C ILE A 93 2.70 7.46 -2.64
N ASP A 94 3.97 7.43 -2.27
CA ASP A 94 4.70 8.51 -1.62
C ASP A 94 4.82 9.75 -2.53
N ASP A 95 5.18 9.56 -3.80
CA ASP A 95 5.21 10.64 -4.81
C ASP A 95 3.83 11.31 -4.95
N TYR A 96 2.78 10.48 -5.03
CA TYR A 96 1.41 10.96 -5.16
C TYR A 96 0.97 11.74 -3.92
N LEU A 97 1.24 11.23 -2.72
CA LEU A 97 0.90 11.90 -1.47
C LEU A 97 1.68 13.21 -1.28
N TYR A 98 2.94 13.24 -1.72
CA TYR A 98 3.76 14.46 -1.69
C TYR A 98 3.15 15.53 -2.59
N ALA A 99 2.82 15.20 -3.84
CA ALA A 99 2.18 16.12 -4.77
C ALA A 99 0.83 16.66 -4.26
N LEU A 100 0.03 15.81 -3.61
CA LEU A 100 -1.22 16.23 -2.96
C LEU A 100 -0.97 17.19 -1.80
N LYS A 101 0.08 16.97 -0.99
CA LYS A 101 0.42 17.85 0.13
C LYS A 101 0.87 19.22 -0.37
N VAL A 102 1.77 19.25 -1.34
CA VAL A 102 2.26 20.50 -1.97
C VAL A 102 1.10 21.29 -2.58
N THR A 103 0.23 20.65 -3.37
CA THR A 103 -0.93 21.32 -3.98
C THR A 103 -1.87 21.93 -2.92
N LYS A 104 -2.09 21.23 -1.80
CA LYS A 104 -2.91 21.74 -0.69
C LYS A 104 -2.27 22.91 0.04
N GLU A 105 -0.95 22.95 0.15
CA GLU A 105 -0.22 24.06 0.78
C GLU A 105 -0.21 25.31 -0.13
N ILE A 106 -0.05 25.13 -1.45
CA ILE A 106 -0.14 26.22 -2.44
C ILE A 106 -1.55 26.84 -2.46
N GLY A 107 -2.60 26.01 -2.45
CA GLY A 107 -3.98 26.51 -2.45
C GLY A 107 -4.46 27.14 -1.14
N LYS A 108 -3.62 27.19 -0.10
CA LYS A 108 -3.89 27.85 1.18
C LYS A 108 -3.23 29.23 1.31
N ASN A 109 -2.39 29.62 0.35
CA ASN A 109 -1.73 30.92 0.30
C ASN A 109 -2.49 31.90 -0.60
#